data_AF-A0A4V1M144-F1
#
_entry.id   AF-A0A4V1M144-F1
#
_cell.length_a   1.000
_cell.length_b   1.000
_cell.length_c   1.000
_cell.angle_alpha   90.00
_cell.angle_beta   90.00
_cell.angle_gamma   90.00
#
_symmetry.space_group_name_H-M   'P 1'
#
loop_
_entity.id
_entity.type
_entity.pdbx_description
1 polymer ?
#
loop_
_entity_poly.entity_id
_entity_poly.type
_entity_poly.pdbx_seq_one_letter_code
_entity_poly.pdbx_strand_id
1 'polypeptide(L)'
;MPKNICSICNVEVEDKYFDKEQSKCILHSEKNDFWSNEQKYDDLFAELFIKFIKEDRFNKLKISEAISGFNYFIQEGYILFKDVIFSVNNSFLKILEVTKHKKILFENCIFFDNRFSKYTKFKDLIFRDCVFHKKDYGKESYVKSSNLYYDKMEIDNISYGGLNCRSINIDVSDSNIGTLGILNSSLFLKNTTISKNLYFLPSDENINSVKLIIKDNSFIKNSTLSVPEFISIENSTIEKEVSLKNSEILSLNIQNSTLNNGLELNNSIVKDRFSLINSKIKNKKLDLSNTSLPSNMNFLNAKLEVENRETARIIKDSFDRQNNFIEANNYYAIEMKHYDNELNWKDNLKEKLIFKFHDWSSEHSQNWVLALFLILLFSMGHGVIEYLFLDGNKLVDKSLSANILGILFIFLSTPFIIDNILENRGFKKYFSSFIFLTIGFYLYITNDLLLELAAKAINPFSIMCDGDSINGIELIFKIIISYLIYQLIISIRQNTRRK
;
A
#
# COMPACT_ATOMS: atom_id res chain seq x y z
N MET A 1 -3.98 56.50 48.29
CA MET A 1 -3.40 56.55 46.93
C MET A 1 -4.53 56.53 45.92
N PRO A 2 -4.43 57.23 44.79
CA PRO A 2 -5.41 57.12 43.71
C PRO A 2 -5.46 55.67 43.20
N LYS A 3 -6.65 55.20 42.80
CA LYS A 3 -6.82 53.87 42.20
C LYS A 3 -6.47 53.93 40.72
N ASN A 4 -5.59 53.05 40.28
CA ASN A 4 -5.22 52.92 38.87
C ASN A 4 -6.28 52.11 38.13
N ILE A 5 -7.30 52.79 37.62
CA ILE A 5 -8.39 52.18 36.86
C ILE A 5 -8.08 52.36 35.38
N CYS A 6 -7.99 51.27 34.61
CA CYS A 6 -7.76 51.36 33.18
C CYS A 6 -8.96 51.97 32.45
N SER A 7 -8.71 53.01 31.66
CA SER A 7 -9.73 53.72 30.87
C SER A 7 -10.50 52.86 29.86
N ILE A 8 -9.91 51.76 29.36
CA ILE A 8 -10.55 50.86 28.40
C ILE A 8 -11.40 49.78 29.09
N CYS A 9 -10.82 49.02 30.03
CA CYS A 9 -11.51 47.88 30.64
C CYS A 9 -12.16 48.14 32.01
N ASN A 10 -11.97 49.34 32.58
CA ASN A 10 -12.49 49.73 33.90
C ASN A 10 -12.08 48.77 35.05
N VAL A 11 -10.91 48.13 34.92
CA VAL A 11 -10.32 47.26 35.95
C VAL A 11 -9.24 48.01 36.73
N GLU A 12 -9.26 47.86 38.05
CA GLU A 12 -8.22 48.35 38.96
C GLU A 12 -6.98 47.44 38.90
N VAL A 13 -5.82 48.02 38.58
CA VAL A 13 -4.54 47.30 38.42
C VAL A 13 -3.46 47.87 39.33
N GLU A 14 -2.42 47.07 39.62
CA GLU A 14 -1.28 47.54 40.40
C GLU A 14 -0.44 48.56 39.61
N ASP A 15 0.22 49.48 40.32
CA ASP A 15 1.06 50.55 39.77
C ASP A 15 2.11 50.05 38.75
N LYS A 16 2.64 48.82 38.96
CA LYS A 16 3.62 48.18 38.06
C LYS A 16 3.05 47.70 36.72
N TYR A 17 1.72 47.65 36.57
CA TYR A 17 1.04 47.28 35.32
C TYR A 17 0.18 48.42 34.76
N PHE A 18 0.39 49.66 35.22
CA PHE A 18 -0.40 50.82 34.81
C PHE A 18 0.47 51.87 34.15
N ASP A 19 0.16 52.16 32.89
CA ASP A 19 0.70 53.31 32.18
C ASP A 19 -0.04 54.56 32.68
N LYS A 20 0.66 55.36 33.49
CA LYS A 20 0.12 56.59 34.08
C LYS A 20 -0.05 57.72 33.06
N GLU A 21 0.72 57.71 31.98
CA GLU A 21 0.61 58.73 30.93
C GLU A 21 -0.65 58.49 30.09
N GLN A 22 -0.90 57.22 29.74
CA GLN A 22 -2.08 56.84 28.95
C GLN A 22 -3.34 56.58 29.79
N SER A 23 -3.20 56.44 31.12
CA SER A 23 -4.27 55.96 32.02
C SER A 23 -4.82 54.57 31.63
N LYS A 24 -3.94 53.70 31.12
CA LYS A 24 -4.28 52.35 30.63
C LYS A 24 -3.49 51.29 31.40
N CYS A 25 -4.05 50.09 31.58
CA CYS A 25 -3.23 48.97 32.02
C CYS A 25 -2.30 48.50 30.89
N ILE A 26 -1.25 47.76 31.22
CA ILE A 26 -0.24 47.26 30.28
C ILE A 26 -0.82 46.46 29.10
N LEU A 27 -2.00 45.81 29.26
CA LEU A 27 -2.70 45.12 28.15
C LEU A 27 -3.31 46.07 27.09
N HIS A 28 -3.38 47.37 27.37
CA HIS A 28 -4.05 48.39 26.55
C HIS A 28 -3.15 49.60 26.23
N SER A 29 -1.94 49.68 26.81
CA SER A 29 -0.97 50.77 26.57
C SER A 29 -0.41 50.67 25.14
N GLU A 30 -0.28 51.82 24.48
CA GLU A 30 0.38 51.99 23.19
C GLU A 30 1.92 52.01 23.34
N LYS A 31 2.65 51.69 22.27
CA LYS A 31 4.11 51.49 22.32
C LYS A 31 4.91 52.81 22.40
N ASN A 32 5.30 53.21 23.61
CA ASN A 32 6.16 54.37 23.92
C ASN A 32 7.57 53.93 24.42
N ASP A 33 8.42 54.86 24.90
CA ASP A 33 9.80 54.55 25.38
C ASP A 33 9.89 53.56 26.55
N PHE A 34 8.79 53.35 27.27
CA PHE A 34 8.64 52.31 28.31
C PHE A 34 8.92 50.89 27.79
N TRP A 35 8.90 50.70 26.47
CA TRP A 35 9.03 49.43 25.76
C TRP A 35 10.47 49.10 25.33
N SER A 36 11.44 49.95 25.66
CA SER A 36 12.88 49.78 25.39
C SER A 36 13.54 48.57 26.07
N ASN A 37 12.82 47.84 26.93
CA ASN A 37 13.27 46.61 27.58
C ASN A 37 12.22 45.50 27.43
N GLU A 38 12.14 44.95 26.21
CA GLU A 38 11.10 44.00 25.75
C GLU A 38 10.86 42.85 26.73
N GLN A 39 11.93 42.26 27.27
CA GLN A 39 11.83 41.10 28.17
C GLN A 39 11.07 41.41 29.47
N LYS A 40 11.26 42.61 30.04
CA LYS A 40 10.55 43.05 31.25
C LYS A 40 9.07 43.32 30.97
N TYR A 41 8.76 43.80 29.76
CA TYR A 41 7.38 44.01 29.33
C TYR A 41 6.64 42.66 29.18
N ASP A 42 7.24 41.69 28.48
CA ASP A 42 6.66 40.35 28.28
C ASP A 42 6.35 39.66 29.62
N ASP A 43 7.23 39.81 30.62
CA ASP A 43 7.02 39.29 31.97
C ASP A 43 5.83 39.95 32.68
N LEU A 44 5.72 41.28 32.65
CA LEU A 44 4.62 42.03 33.27
C LEU A 44 3.28 41.79 32.57
N PHE A 45 3.28 41.68 31.24
CA PHE A 45 2.11 41.32 30.44
C PHE A 45 1.63 39.92 30.83
N ALA A 46 2.53 38.93 30.86
CA ALA A 46 2.19 37.56 31.24
C ALA A 46 1.68 37.47 32.68
N GLU A 47 2.29 38.19 33.64
CA GLU A 47 1.80 38.26 35.03
C GLU A 47 0.37 38.80 35.13
N LEU A 48 0.07 39.95 34.50
CA LEU A 48 -1.27 40.54 34.58
C LEU A 48 -2.31 39.68 33.85
N PHE A 49 -1.96 39.15 32.68
CA PHE A 49 -2.82 38.24 31.92
C PHE A 49 -3.16 36.97 32.71
N ILE A 50 -2.16 36.34 33.34
CA ILE A 50 -2.36 35.23 34.29
C ILE A 50 -3.32 35.61 35.41
N LYS A 51 -3.11 36.79 36.01
CA LYS A 51 -3.93 37.27 37.14
C LYS A 51 -5.40 37.40 36.71
N PHE A 52 -5.67 38.01 35.56
CA PHE A 52 -7.02 38.17 35.04
C PHE A 52 -7.70 36.83 34.69
N ILE A 53 -6.97 35.82 34.19
CA ILE A 53 -7.53 34.47 33.97
C ILE A 53 -7.87 33.81 35.31
N LYS A 54 -6.98 33.85 36.31
CA LYS A 54 -7.20 33.23 37.63
C LYS A 54 -8.40 33.82 38.38
N GLU A 55 -8.67 35.10 38.19
CA GLU A 55 -9.75 35.83 38.87
C GLU A 55 -11.10 35.77 38.11
N ASP A 56 -11.16 35.08 36.96
CA ASP A 56 -12.30 35.02 36.01
C ASP A 56 -12.88 36.41 35.62
N ARG A 57 -12.06 37.45 35.70
CA ARG A 57 -12.46 38.85 35.44
C ARG A 57 -12.65 39.15 33.96
N PHE A 58 -12.30 38.20 33.08
CA PHE A 58 -12.37 38.35 31.63
C PHE A 58 -13.79 38.55 31.07
N ASN A 59 -14.84 38.05 31.72
CA ASN A 59 -16.22 38.26 31.28
C ASN A 59 -16.67 39.74 31.33
N LYS A 60 -15.87 40.64 31.93
CA LYS A 60 -16.10 42.10 31.95
C LYS A 60 -15.19 42.89 30.99
N LEU A 61 -14.22 42.23 30.36
CA LEU A 61 -13.24 42.86 29.48
C LEU A 61 -13.81 43.01 28.06
N LYS A 62 -14.43 44.17 27.78
CA LYS A 62 -14.62 44.64 26.39
C LYS A 62 -13.26 45.02 25.81
N ILE A 63 -12.54 44.05 25.27
CA ILE A 63 -11.32 44.28 24.49
C ILE A 63 -11.78 44.70 23.09
N SER A 64 -11.90 46.01 22.87
CA SER A 64 -12.01 46.58 21.52
C SER A 64 -10.69 46.41 20.77
N GLU A 65 -10.77 46.34 19.44
CA GLU A 65 -9.72 45.94 18.47
C GLU A 65 -8.42 46.79 18.45
N ALA A 66 -8.22 47.68 19.42
CA ALA A 66 -7.12 48.62 19.47
C ALA A 66 -5.93 48.10 20.31
N ILE A 67 -4.97 47.49 19.60
CA ILE A 67 -3.53 47.62 19.85
C ILE A 67 -3.05 47.09 21.22
N SER A 68 -2.91 45.77 21.29
CA SER A 68 -1.62 45.19 21.70
C SER A 68 -1.14 44.29 20.54
N GLY A 69 0.12 43.84 20.52
CA GLY A 69 0.65 42.95 19.46
C GLY A 69 0.06 41.53 19.45
N PHE A 70 -1.08 41.34 20.09
CA PHE A 70 -1.74 40.08 20.40
C PHE A 70 -3.27 40.29 20.27
N ASN A 71 -3.87 39.96 19.12
CA ASN A 71 -5.33 39.84 19.07
C ASN A 71 -5.70 38.54 19.82
N TYR A 72 -6.56 38.61 20.83
CA TYR A 72 -7.07 37.40 21.47
C TYR A 72 -8.50 37.59 21.97
N PHE A 73 -9.27 36.50 21.95
CA PHE A 73 -10.68 36.49 22.31
C PHE A 73 -10.96 35.30 23.22
N ILE A 74 -11.71 35.51 24.30
CA ILE A 74 -12.22 34.43 25.14
C ILE A 74 -13.71 34.33 24.88
N GLN A 75 -14.11 33.22 24.27
CA GLN A 75 -15.51 32.89 23.97
C GLN A 75 -15.89 31.64 24.77
N GLU A 76 -17.17 31.42 25.07
CA GLU A 76 -17.56 30.34 26.00
C GLU A 76 -16.97 28.98 25.58
N GLY A 77 -16.09 28.46 26.44
CA GLY A 77 -15.41 27.17 26.23
C GLY A 77 -14.01 27.21 25.59
N TYR A 78 -13.55 28.33 24.99
CA TYR A 78 -12.20 28.41 24.40
C TYR A 78 -11.51 29.77 24.45
N ILE A 79 -10.20 29.76 24.21
CA ILE A 79 -9.34 30.93 24.10
C ILE A 79 -8.78 30.96 22.67
N LEU A 80 -9.07 32.01 21.92
CA LEU A 80 -8.52 32.28 20.59
C LEU A 80 -7.36 33.28 20.71
N PHE A 81 -6.22 32.95 20.12
CA PHE A 81 -5.13 33.86 19.79
C PHE A 81 -5.12 34.04 18.27
N LYS A 82 -5.09 35.28 17.80
CA LYS A 82 -5.15 35.62 16.38
C LYS A 82 -4.04 36.60 15.99
N ASP A 83 -3.43 36.41 14.82
CA ASP A 83 -2.38 37.27 14.26
C ASP A 83 -1.20 37.53 15.24
N VAL A 84 -0.87 36.55 16.10
CA VAL A 84 0.09 36.70 17.21
C VAL A 84 1.50 36.27 16.82
N ILE A 85 2.52 37.04 17.20
CA ILE A 85 3.94 36.64 17.11
C ILE A 85 4.46 36.21 18.49
N PHE A 86 4.83 34.94 18.64
CA PHE A 86 5.45 34.39 19.84
C PHE A 86 6.98 34.34 19.68
N SER A 87 7.69 35.12 20.50
CA SER A 87 9.15 35.23 20.51
C SER A 87 9.84 34.08 21.28
N VAL A 88 11.17 34.02 21.19
CA VAL A 88 12.05 32.89 21.57
C VAL A 88 12.03 32.50 23.07
N ASN A 89 11.46 33.32 23.98
CA ASN A 89 11.65 33.14 25.43
C ASN A 89 10.41 32.74 26.25
N ASN A 90 9.51 33.68 26.55
CA ASN A 90 8.94 33.75 27.91
C ASN A 90 7.41 33.61 28.00
N SER A 91 6.68 34.26 27.10
CA SER A 91 5.25 34.55 27.28
C SER A 91 4.33 33.33 27.08
N PHE A 92 4.63 32.46 26.11
CA PHE A 92 3.78 31.32 25.76
C PHE A 92 3.59 30.33 26.92
N LEU A 93 4.67 29.95 27.61
CA LEU A 93 4.62 28.98 28.71
C LEU A 93 3.72 29.40 29.87
N LYS A 94 3.80 30.68 30.23
CA LYS A 94 3.04 31.30 31.32
C LYS A 94 1.53 31.29 31.04
N ILE A 95 1.14 31.57 29.79
CA ILE A 95 -0.24 31.49 29.30
C ILE A 95 -0.78 30.05 29.43
N LEU A 96 0.03 29.04 29.09
CA LEU A 96 -0.38 27.64 29.06
C LEU A 96 -0.58 27.01 30.45
N GLU A 97 0.13 27.45 31.50
CA GLU A 97 -0.03 26.89 32.85
C GLU A 97 -1.38 27.21 33.51
N VAL A 98 -2.01 28.31 33.09
CA VAL A 98 -3.19 28.90 33.74
C VAL A 98 -4.48 28.61 32.97
N THR A 99 -4.36 28.12 31.74
CA THR A 99 -5.47 27.77 30.84
C THR A 99 -5.88 26.29 30.91
N LYS A 100 -5.51 25.61 32.01
CA LYS A 100 -5.80 24.20 32.26
C LYS A 100 -7.27 23.85 31.99
N HIS A 101 -7.47 22.78 31.21
CA HIS A 101 -8.79 22.26 30.80
C HIS A 101 -9.64 23.16 29.87
N LYS A 102 -9.17 24.35 29.47
CA LYS A 102 -9.80 25.10 28.37
C LYS A 102 -9.33 24.55 27.02
N LYS A 103 -10.13 24.79 25.98
CA LYS A 103 -9.71 24.64 24.58
C LYS A 103 -8.96 25.90 24.16
N ILE A 104 -7.89 25.75 23.40
CA ILE A 104 -7.09 26.87 22.90
C ILE A 104 -7.03 26.78 21.38
N LEU A 105 -7.21 27.91 20.71
CA LEU A 105 -7.17 28.08 19.26
C LEU A 105 -6.13 29.16 18.93
N PHE A 106 -5.25 28.89 17.98
CA PHE A 106 -4.36 29.86 17.36
C PHE A 106 -4.78 30.05 15.91
N GLU A 107 -4.78 31.28 15.40
CA GLU A 107 -5.16 31.64 14.03
C GLU A 107 -4.14 32.66 13.50
N ASN A 108 -3.54 32.43 12.32
CA ASN A 108 -2.50 33.31 11.74
C ASN A 108 -1.28 33.61 12.66
N CYS A 109 -0.96 32.74 13.61
CA CYS A 109 0.12 33.00 14.58
C CYS A 109 1.49 32.55 14.07
N ILE A 110 2.56 33.27 14.44
CA ILE A 110 3.95 32.96 14.09
C ILE A 110 4.72 32.57 15.36
N PHE A 111 5.40 31.43 15.34
CA PHE A 111 6.14 30.90 16.49
C PHE A 111 7.64 30.79 16.19
N PHE A 112 8.45 31.50 16.99
CA PHE A 112 9.93 31.44 16.94
C PHE A 112 10.46 30.68 18.16
N ASP A 113 11.10 29.52 17.97
CA ASP A 113 11.81 28.74 19.02
C ASP A 113 11.02 28.50 20.33
N ASN A 114 9.69 28.34 20.24
CA ASN A 114 8.82 28.21 21.42
C ASN A 114 8.87 26.79 22.00
N ARG A 115 9.42 26.64 23.21
CA ARG A 115 9.37 25.37 23.94
C ARG A 115 8.03 25.23 24.66
N PHE A 116 7.51 24.00 24.77
CA PHE A 116 6.42 23.67 25.70
C PHE A 116 7.02 23.18 27.03
N SER A 117 6.47 23.63 28.16
CA SER A 117 6.97 23.28 29.50
C SER A 117 6.47 21.90 29.94
N LYS A 118 7.22 21.28 30.87
CA LYS A 118 7.13 19.85 31.22
C LYS A 118 5.77 19.38 31.82
N TYR A 119 4.79 20.25 32.06
CA TYR A 119 3.58 19.93 32.86
C TYR A 119 2.26 20.59 32.42
N THR A 120 2.14 21.06 31.19
CA THR A 120 0.90 21.73 30.72
C THR A 120 -0.20 20.74 30.31
N LYS A 121 -1.44 20.99 30.75
CA LYS A 121 -2.63 20.14 30.52
C LYS A 121 -3.72 20.91 29.76
N PHE A 122 -4.14 20.41 28.61
CA PHE A 122 -5.19 21.03 27.79
C PHE A 122 -6.36 20.08 27.54
N LYS A 123 -7.50 20.65 27.15
CA LYS A 123 -8.61 19.85 26.60
C LYS A 123 -8.36 19.58 25.11
N ASP A 124 -8.32 20.64 24.32
CA ASP A 124 -7.98 20.62 22.90
C ASP A 124 -7.03 21.79 22.59
N LEU A 125 -6.03 21.55 21.76
CA LEU A 125 -5.13 22.57 21.21
C LEU A 125 -5.37 22.60 19.70
N ILE A 126 -5.78 23.74 19.16
CA ILE A 126 -6.04 23.92 17.72
C ILE A 126 -5.14 25.03 17.20
N PHE A 127 -4.56 24.85 16.02
CA PHE A 127 -3.85 25.89 15.31
C PHE A 127 -4.35 25.97 13.86
N ARG A 128 -4.53 27.19 13.35
CA ARG A 128 -5.01 27.52 12.00
C ARG A 128 -4.11 28.53 11.33
N ASP A 129 -3.68 28.27 10.09
CA ASP A 129 -2.93 29.22 9.27
C ASP A 129 -1.65 29.76 9.98
N CYS A 130 -1.07 28.97 10.90
CA CYS A 130 0.09 29.37 11.71
C CYS A 130 1.42 28.92 11.10
N VAL A 131 2.50 29.65 11.39
CA VAL A 131 3.86 29.43 10.88
C VAL A 131 4.83 29.13 12.01
N PHE A 132 5.68 28.10 11.86
CA PHE A 132 6.66 27.68 12.87
C PHE A 132 8.10 27.73 12.37
N HIS A 133 8.92 28.60 12.96
CA HIS A 133 10.34 28.76 12.65
C HIS A 133 11.25 28.01 13.67
N LYS A 134 12.32 27.38 13.16
CA LYS A 134 13.31 26.51 13.87
C LYS A 134 13.98 27.15 15.11
N LYS A 135 14.56 26.37 16.05
CA LYS A 135 15.04 24.96 16.01
C LYS A 135 14.46 24.10 17.15
N ASP A 136 14.41 22.78 16.95
CA ASP A 136 14.19 21.77 18.01
C ASP A 136 12.92 21.93 18.87
N TYR A 137 11.76 22.13 18.25
CA TYR A 137 10.46 21.84 18.88
C TYR A 137 10.44 20.39 19.39
N GLY A 138 10.46 20.23 20.72
CA GLY A 138 10.18 18.95 21.39
C GLY A 138 11.34 18.01 21.68
N LYS A 139 12.58 18.51 21.83
CA LYS A 139 13.69 17.65 22.34
C LYS A 139 13.49 17.12 23.78
N GLU A 140 12.69 17.79 24.63
CA GLU A 140 12.25 17.28 25.95
C GLU A 140 10.88 17.85 26.40
N SER A 141 9.90 18.00 25.50
CA SER A 141 8.65 18.72 25.80
C SER A 141 7.44 17.80 26.05
N TYR A 142 6.97 17.79 27.29
CA TYR A 142 5.86 16.96 27.75
C TYR A 142 4.52 17.75 27.69
N VAL A 143 3.74 17.55 26.62
CA VAL A 143 2.43 18.22 26.41
C VAL A 143 1.28 17.25 26.70
N LYS A 144 0.53 17.45 27.79
CA LYS A 144 -0.59 16.57 28.16
C LYS A 144 -1.94 17.10 27.68
N SER A 145 -2.19 16.98 26.38
CA SER A 145 -3.53 17.23 25.79
C SER A 145 -4.35 15.93 25.69
N SER A 146 -5.68 16.04 25.54
CA SER A 146 -6.51 14.93 25.04
C SER A 146 -6.51 14.85 23.51
N ASN A 147 -6.54 16.00 22.83
CA ASN A 147 -6.45 16.07 21.36
C ASN A 147 -5.55 17.25 20.93
N LEU A 148 -4.92 17.11 19.77
CA LEU A 148 -4.15 18.16 19.08
C LEU A 148 -4.65 18.25 17.64
N TYR A 149 -5.03 19.44 17.18
CA TYR A 149 -5.56 19.69 15.84
C TYR A 149 -4.73 20.77 15.15
N TYR A 150 -4.36 20.51 13.89
CA TYR A 150 -3.54 21.38 13.06
C TYR A 150 -4.23 21.49 11.71
N ASP A 151 -4.66 22.69 11.33
CA ASP A 151 -5.42 22.90 10.09
C ASP A 151 -4.74 24.01 9.30
N LYS A 152 -4.30 23.73 8.07
CA LYS A 152 -3.53 24.64 7.19
C LYS A 152 -2.30 25.24 7.85
N MET A 153 -1.16 24.57 7.75
CA MET A 153 0.08 25.06 8.38
C MET A 153 1.30 25.00 7.46
N GLU A 154 2.23 25.93 7.66
CA GLU A 154 3.60 25.80 7.17
C GLU A 154 4.55 25.56 8.34
N ILE A 155 5.13 24.36 8.39
CA ILE A 155 5.89 23.83 9.52
C ILE A 155 7.27 23.39 9.03
N ASP A 156 8.33 24.09 9.43
CA ASP A 156 9.67 23.75 8.94
C ASP A 156 10.25 22.46 9.59
N ASN A 157 9.80 22.09 10.80
CA ASN A 157 10.02 20.81 11.49
C ASN A 157 9.15 20.70 12.78
N ILE A 158 8.55 19.54 13.03
CA ILE A 158 7.96 19.10 14.32
C ILE A 158 8.64 17.79 14.75
N SER A 159 8.99 17.68 16.05
CA SER A 159 9.40 16.43 16.67
C SER A 159 8.81 16.30 18.07
N TYR A 160 7.73 15.53 18.23
CA TYR A 160 7.20 15.20 19.55
C TYR A 160 8.03 14.08 20.20
N GLY A 161 9.02 14.49 20.99
CA GLY A 161 9.85 13.63 21.84
C GLY A 161 9.34 13.57 23.29
N GLY A 162 9.06 12.37 23.81
CA GLY A 162 8.80 12.13 25.23
C GLY A 162 7.37 12.39 25.74
N LEU A 163 6.33 12.00 24.99
CA LEU A 163 4.94 12.11 25.46
C LEU A 163 4.50 10.89 26.29
N ASN A 164 4.63 10.98 27.63
CA ASN A 164 3.94 10.07 28.57
C ASN A 164 2.48 10.48 28.75
N CYS A 165 1.70 10.29 27.69
CA CYS A 165 0.29 10.64 27.60
C CYS A 165 -0.53 9.45 27.09
N ARG A 166 -1.55 9.05 27.87
CA ARG A 166 -2.55 8.10 27.39
C ARG A 166 -3.46 8.81 26.38
N SER A 167 -3.53 8.27 25.16
CA SER A 167 -4.60 8.54 24.18
C SER A 167 -4.66 9.98 23.63
N ILE A 168 -3.57 10.47 23.03
CA ILE A 168 -3.63 11.68 22.19
C ILE A 168 -4.09 11.30 20.77
N ASN A 169 -5.09 12.01 20.25
CA ASN A 169 -5.35 12.07 18.81
C ASN A 169 -4.69 13.34 18.24
N ILE A 170 -3.90 13.18 17.18
CA ILE A 170 -3.28 14.23 16.39
C ILE A 170 -3.97 14.25 15.02
N ASP A 171 -4.60 15.36 14.66
CA ASP A 171 -5.20 15.57 13.34
C ASP A 171 -4.43 16.70 12.63
N VAL A 172 -3.94 16.44 11.42
CA VAL A 172 -3.27 17.45 10.57
C VAL A 172 -3.92 17.49 9.19
N SER A 173 -4.55 18.61 8.86
CA SER A 173 -5.12 18.90 7.54
C SER A 173 -4.34 19.99 6.79
N ASP A 174 -4.34 19.90 5.46
CA ASP A 174 -3.96 20.96 4.51
C ASP A 174 -2.57 21.60 4.75
N SER A 175 -1.60 20.85 5.29
CA SER A 175 -0.34 21.40 5.82
C SER A 175 0.90 21.00 5.01
N ASN A 176 1.96 21.82 5.08
CA ASN A 176 3.29 21.50 4.57
C ASN A 176 4.28 21.38 5.74
N ILE A 177 4.82 20.19 5.94
CA ILE A 177 5.67 19.84 7.07
C ILE A 177 7.06 19.43 6.56
N GLY A 178 8.11 19.89 7.23
CA GLY A 178 9.45 19.35 7.11
C GLY A 178 9.53 17.92 7.65
N THR A 179 9.85 17.83 8.93
CA THR A 179 9.87 16.58 9.71
C THR A 179 8.64 16.52 10.59
N LEU A 180 8.07 15.33 10.78
CA LEU A 180 7.04 15.03 11.78
C LEU A 180 7.48 13.80 12.59
N GLY A 181 7.93 14.00 13.82
CA GLY A 181 8.13 12.92 14.78
C GLY A 181 6.96 12.80 15.75
N ILE A 182 6.42 11.60 15.94
CA ILE A 182 5.32 11.31 16.87
C ILE A 182 5.66 10.08 17.71
N LEU A 183 5.38 10.18 19.01
CA LEU A 183 5.40 9.09 19.97
C LEU A 183 3.99 8.88 20.55
N ASN A 184 3.60 7.63 20.77
CA ASN A 184 2.48 7.25 21.67
C ASN A 184 1.09 7.85 21.36
N SER A 185 0.84 8.26 20.12
CA SER A 185 -0.36 9.03 19.75
C SER A 185 -1.00 8.50 18.47
N SER A 186 -2.33 8.51 18.38
CA SER A 186 -3.00 8.30 17.10
C SER A 186 -2.79 9.51 16.20
N LEU A 187 -2.54 9.29 14.91
CA LEU A 187 -2.29 10.31 13.90
C LEU A 187 -3.26 10.16 12.73
N PHE A 188 -3.91 11.27 12.35
CA PHE A 188 -4.65 11.45 11.11
C PHE A 188 -3.95 12.55 10.29
N LEU A 189 -3.53 12.24 9.07
CA LEU A 189 -2.94 13.17 8.11
C LEU A 189 -3.86 13.28 6.89
N LYS A 190 -4.33 14.48 6.57
CA LYS A 190 -5.15 14.75 5.39
C LYS A 190 -4.54 15.85 4.53
N ASN A 191 -4.48 15.64 3.20
CA ASN A 191 -4.05 16.65 2.22
C ASN A 191 -2.77 17.41 2.64
N THR A 192 -1.82 16.67 3.23
CA THR A 192 -0.62 17.18 3.87
C THR A 192 0.61 16.70 3.13
N THR A 193 1.63 17.55 3.06
CA THR A 193 2.92 17.30 2.41
C THR A 193 3.99 17.13 3.48
N ILE A 194 4.71 16.00 3.49
CA ILE A 194 5.86 15.79 4.40
C ILE A 194 7.15 15.77 3.57
N SER A 195 7.82 16.91 3.54
CA SER A 195 8.97 17.21 2.68
C SER A 195 10.32 16.66 3.18
N LYS A 196 10.40 16.15 4.42
CA LYS A 196 11.60 15.51 4.99
C LYS A 196 11.26 14.12 5.54
N ASN A 197 10.93 13.97 6.83
CA ASN A 197 10.79 12.67 7.49
C ASN A 197 9.51 12.56 8.32
N LEU A 198 8.78 11.45 8.22
CA LEU A 198 7.76 11.00 9.17
C LEU A 198 8.37 9.90 10.05
N TYR A 199 8.50 10.16 11.35
CA TYR A 199 8.85 9.16 12.35
C TYR A 199 7.64 8.88 13.22
N PHE A 200 7.24 7.63 13.30
CA PHE A 200 6.16 7.19 14.17
C PHE A 200 6.69 6.04 15.03
N LEU A 201 6.81 6.26 16.33
CA LEU A 201 7.44 5.33 17.26
C LEU A 201 6.50 5.05 18.45
N PRO A 202 6.32 3.79 18.87
CA PRO A 202 5.75 3.49 20.18
C PRO A 202 6.85 3.61 21.25
N SER A 203 6.46 3.77 22.51
CA SER A 203 7.29 3.42 23.66
C SER A 203 6.82 2.10 24.27
N ASP A 204 7.66 1.44 25.06
CA ASP A 204 7.41 0.14 25.72
C ASP A 204 6.26 0.11 26.76
N GLU A 205 5.47 1.17 26.90
CA GLU A 205 4.29 1.20 27.77
C GLU A 205 3.03 0.70 27.03
N ASN A 206 2.20 -0.11 27.73
CA ASN A 206 0.91 -0.61 27.23
C ASN A 206 -0.08 0.52 26.88
N ILE A 207 -0.01 1.01 25.65
CA ILE A 207 -0.88 2.06 25.09
C ILE A 207 -1.86 1.41 24.13
N ASN A 208 -3.06 1.11 24.63
CA ASN A 208 -4.14 0.57 23.80
C ASN A 208 -4.55 1.57 22.71
N SER A 209 -4.74 1.09 21.48
CA SER A 209 -5.29 1.82 20.32
C SER A 209 -4.49 3.02 19.79
N VAL A 210 -3.33 2.72 19.22
CA VAL A 210 -2.57 3.66 18.37
C VAL A 210 -2.95 3.48 16.90
N LYS A 211 -3.49 4.52 16.26
CA LYS A 211 -3.93 4.50 14.85
C LYS A 211 -3.13 5.47 13.99
N LEU A 212 -2.76 5.06 12.79
CA LEU A 212 -2.18 5.91 11.75
C LEU A 212 -3.10 5.92 10.54
N ILE A 213 -3.59 7.09 10.14
CA ILE A 213 -4.43 7.29 8.97
C ILE A 213 -3.80 8.38 8.11
N ILE A 214 -3.53 8.07 6.84
CA ILE A 214 -2.90 8.95 5.86
C ILE A 214 -3.82 9.01 4.65
N LYS A 215 -4.47 10.14 4.41
CA LYS A 215 -5.49 10.30 3.36
C LYS A 215 -5.25 11.51 2.44
N ASP A 216 -5.34 11.31 1.13
CA ASP A 216 -5.22 12.36 0.11
C ASP A 216 -3.85 13.10 0.17
N ASN A 217 -2.77 12.46 0.64
CA ASN A 217 -1.45 13.09 0.84
C ASN A 217 -0.56 12.92 -0.40
N SER A 218 -0.12 14.03 -0.98
CA SER A 218 0.64 14.06 -2.24
C SER A 218 2.05 13.49 -2.12
N PHE A 219 2.71 13.64 -0.97
CA PHE A 219 4.15 13.38 -0.86
C PHE A 219 4.62 13.17 0.58
N ILE A 220 5.19 12.00 0.87
CA ILE A 220 5.95 11.72 2.10
C ILE A 220 7.35 11.24 1.70
N LYS A 221 8.37 12.08 1.94
CA LYS A 221 9.72 11.87 1.38
C LYS A 221 10.47 10.73 2.08
N ASN A 222 10.46 10.69 3.41
CA ASN A 222 10.98 9.58 4.22
C ASN A 222 9.91 9.16 5.25
N SER A 223 9.69 7.86 5.45
CA SER A 223 8.82 7.34 6.52
C SER A 223 9.49 6.17 7.24
N THR A 224 9.61 6.26 8.56
CA THR A 224 9.92 5.11 9.43
C THR A 224 8.76 4.96 10.40
N LEU A 225 7.97 3.92 10.17
CA LEU A 225 6.73 3.67 10.91
C LEU A 225 6.93 2.45 11.78
N SER A 226 6.78 2.61 13.08
CA SER A 226 6.84 1.51 14.04
C SER A 226 5.49 1.41 14.75
N VAL A 227 4.89 0.22 14.69
CA VAL A 227 3.79 -0.27 15.53
C VAL A 227 2.62 0.70 15.85
N PRO A 228 1.80 1.12 14.87
CA PRO A 228 0.39 1.38 15.09
C PRO A 228 -0.39 0.05 15.14
N GLU A 229 -1.40 -0.08 16.00
CA GLU A 229 -2.39 -1.17 15.88
C GLU A 229 -3.11 -1.09 14.52
N PHE A 230 -3.42 0.12 14.05
CA PHE A 230 -4.18 0.33 12.81
C PHE A 230 -3.44 1.26 11.85
N ILE A 231 -3.29 0.84 10.58
CA ILE A 231 -2.74 1.65 9.50
C ILE A 231 -3.76 1.71 8.36
N SER A 232 -4.17 2.91 7.94
CA SER A 232 -4.84 3.14 6.65
C SER A 232 -4.10 4.20 5.84
N ILE A 233 -3.78 3.89 4.58
CA ILE A 233 -3.15 4.79 3.62
C ILE A 233 -4.06 4.86 2.39
N GLU A 234 -4.64 6.03 2.12
CA GLU A 234 -5.67 6.25 1.11
C GLU A 234 -5.29 7.39 0.17
N ASN A 235 -5.46 7.20 -1.15
CA ASN A 235 -5.24 8.22 -2.18
C ASN A 235 -3.88 8.96 -2.06
N SER A 236 -2.82 8.27 -1.60
CA SER A 236 -1.57 8.92 -1.19
C SER A 236 -0.34 8.36 -1.93
N THR A 237 0.72 9.17 -2.04
CA THR A 237 2.01 8.74 -2.60
C THR A 237 3.13 8.85 -1.57
N ILE A 238 3.80 7.72 -1.32
CA ILE A 238 4.93 7.62 -0.39
C ILE A 238 6.19 7.32 -1.22
N GLU A 239 7.19 8.19 -1.11
CA GLU A 239 8.41 8.07 -1.92
C GLU A 239 9.34 6.99 -1.39
N LYS A 240 9.59 6.96 -0.08
CA LYS A 240 10.45 5.92 0.53
C LYS A 240 9.69 4.64 0.87
N GLU A 241 10.49 3.65 1.23
CA GLU A 241 10.03 2.38 1.75
C GLU A 241 9.16 2.56 3.00
N VAL A 242 8.02 1.88 3.02
CA VAL A 242 7.22 1.70 4.24
C VAL A 242 7.73 0.45 4.94
N SER A 243 8.70 0.63 5.86
CA SER A 243 9.20 -0.47 6.69
C SER A 243 8.39 -0.57 7.98
N LEU A 244 7.82 -1.75 8.20
CA LEU A 244 6.98 -2.14 9.34
C LEU A 244 7.53 -3.41 10.02
N LYS A 245 8.83 -3.70 9.83
CA LYS A 245 9.53 -4.89 10.38
C LYS A 245 9.25 -5.11 11.88
N ASN A 246 9.27 -6.38 12.29
CA ASN A 246 9.13 -6.81 13.69
C ASN A 246 7.91 -6.20 14.42
N SER A 247 6.83 -5.86 13.70
CA SER A 247 5.67 -5.15 14.27
C SER A 247 4.45 -6.07 14.43
N GLU A 248 3.66 -5.83 15.46
CA GLU A 248 2.35 -6.45 15.64
C GLU A 248 1.25 -5.43 15.30
N ILE A 249 0.46 -5.72 14.28
CA ILE A 249 -0.52 -4.81 13.67
C ILE A 249 -1.89 -5.51 13.70
N LEU A 250 -2.93 -4.79 14.12
CA LEU A 250 -4.30 -5.29 14.06
C LEU A 250 -4.82 -5.27 12.61
N SER A 251 -4.70 -4.14 11.91
CA SER A 251 -5.14 -3.99 10.52
C SER A 251 -4.27 -3.03 9.71
N LEU A 252 -3.89 -3.45 8.51
CA LEU A 252 -3.11 -2.67 7.54
C LEU A 252 -3.87 -2.58 6.20
N ASN A 253 -4.26 -1.35 5.82
CA ASN A 253 -5.04 -1.05 4.64
C ASN A 253 -4.35 0.01 3.76
N ILE A 254 -4.16 -0.26 2.47
CA ILE A 254 -3.53 0.66 1.51
C ILE A 254 -4.37 0.71 0.23
N GLN A 255 -5.07 1.82 0.00
CA GLN A 255 -6.03 1.97 -1.10
C GLN A 255 -5.69 3.13 -2.02
N ASN A 256 -5.83 2.92 -3.34
CA ASN A 256 -5.59 3.92 -4.39
C ASN A 256 -4.23 4.65 -4.24
N SER A 257 -3.22 3.98 -3.68
CA SER A 257 -1.98 4.62 -3.22
C SER A 257 -0.75 4.04 -3.89
N THR A 258 0.32 4.84 -4.01
CA THR A 258 1.58 4.41 -4.62
C THR A 258 2.72 4.43 -3.59
N LEU A 259 3.38 3.29 -3.43
CA LEU A 259 4.60 3.13 -2.63
C LEU A 259 5.78 3.00 -3.59
N ASN A 260 6.59 4.06 -3.74
CA ASN A 260 7.62 4.09 -4.77
C ASN A 260 8.85 3.22 -4.45
N ASN A 261 9.15 2.95 -3.18
CA ASN A 261 10.35 2.19 -2.77
C ASN A 261 10.04 0.98 -1.87
N GLY A 262 8.83 0.42 -1.96
CA GLY A 262 8.49 -0.85 -1.29
C GLY A 262 7.63 -0.75 -0.03
N LEU A 263 7.17 -1.92 0.39
CA LEU A 263 6.52 -2.22 1.67
C LEU A 263 7.27 -3.41 2.28
N GLU A 264 7.64 -3.33 3.55
CA GLU A 264 8.50 -4.32 4.19
C GLU A 264 7.91 -4.77 5.53
N LEU A 265 7.54 -6.06 5.62
CA LEU A 265 6.77 -6.64 6.71
C LEU A 265 7.50 -7.78 7.43
N ASN A 266 8.80 -7.98 7.19
CA ASN A 266 9.55 -9.12 7.71
C ASN A 266 9.44 -9.24 9.24
N ASN A 267 9.16 -10.46 9.72
CA ASN A 267 8.92 -10.82 11.12
C ASN A 267 7.73 -10.09 11.78
N SER A 268 6.73 -9.70 10.99
CA SER A 268 5.57 -8.94 11.49
C SER A 268 4.30 -9.80 11.53
N ILE A 269 3.33 -9.38 12.32
CA ILE A 269 2.04 -10.05 12.49
C ILE A 269 0.93 -9.06 12.12
N VAL A 270 0.04 -9.44 11.22
CA VAL A 270 -1.22 -8.72 10.92
C VAL A 270 -2.40 -9.60 11.31
N LYS A 271 -3.25 -9.15 12.25
CA LYS A 271 -4.25 -10.01 12.92
C LYS A 271 -5.61 -10.10 12.22
N ASP A 272 -6.18 -8.96 11.83
CA ASP A 272 -7.60 -8.88 11.42
C ASP A 272 -7.76 -8.68 9.91
N ARG A 273 -6.99 -7.76 9.32
CA ARG A 273 -7.13 -7.35 7.92
C ARG A 273 -5.81 -6.90 7.31
N PHE A 274 -5.52 -7.38 6.11
CA PHE A 274 -4.44 -6.89 5.27
C PHE A 274 -4.97 -6.62 3.85
N SER A 275 -4.96 -5.36 3.40
CA SER A 275 -5.53 -5.01 2.09
C SER A 275 -4.68 -4.02 1.31
N LEU A 276 -4.37 -4.38 0.05
CA LEU A 276 -3.74 -3.55 -0.96
C LEU A 276 -4.71 -3.44 -2.15
N ILE A 277 -5.48 -2.35 -2.26
CA ILE A 277 -6.56 -2.22 -3.26
C ILE A 277 -6.28 -1.04 -4.20
N ASN A 278 -6.31 -1.27 -5.52
CA ASN A 278 -5.94 -0.28 -6.55
C ASN A 278 -4.55 0.37 -6.33
N SER A 279 -3.68 -0.26 -5.53
CA SER A 279 -2.41 0.31 -5.07
C SER A 279 -1.23 -0.22 -5.88
N LYS A 280 -0.16 0.56 -5.98
CA LYS A 280 1.06 0.18 -6.73
C LYS A 280 2.29 0.20 -5.84
N ILE A 281 3.04 -0.89 -5.84
CA ILE A 281 4.40 -0.93 -5.27
C ILE A 281 5.40 -0.87 -6.42
N LYS A 282 6.46 -0.07 -6.29
CA LYS A 282 7.56 0.05 -7.25
C LYS A 282 8.91 -0.22 -6.59
N ASN A 283 9.92 -0.40 -7.43
CA ASN A 283 11.38 -0.48 -7.14
C ASN A 283 11.83 -1.63 -6.22
N LYS A 284 10.96 -2.15 -5.36
CA LYS A 284 11.19 -3.34 -4.53
C LYS A 284 10.04 -4.32 -4.74
N LYS A 285 10.37 -5.60 -4.88
CA LYS A 285 9.40 -6.69 -4.90
C LYS A 285 8.86 -6.94 -3.49
N LEU A 286 7.61 -7.37 -3.42
CA LEU A 286 6.94 -7.68 -2.17
C LEU A 286 7.40 -9.06 -1.66
N ASP A 287 7.71 -9.12 -0.36
CA ASP A 287 7.99 -10.35 0.39
C ASP A 287 7.05 -10.40 1.60
N LEU A 288 6.28 -11.49 1.71
CA LEU A 288 5.37 -11.80 2.81
C LEU A 288 5.75 -13.13 3.50
N SER A 289 6.84 -13.80 3.08
CA SER A 289 7.21 -15.15 3.54
C SER A 289 7.42 -15.26 5.05
N ASN A 290 7.96 -14.20 5.66
CA ASN A 290 8.18 -14.08 7.10
C ASN A 290 7.14 -13.17 7.78
N THR A 291 5.90 -13.12 7.27
CA THR A 291 4.81 -12.31 7.83
C THR A 291 3.64 -13.22 8.22
N SER A 292 3.19 -13.14 9.47
CA SER A 292 1.94 -13.78 9.88
C SER A 292 0.77 -12.90 9.41
N LEU A 293 -0.14 -13.46 8.61
CA LEU A 293 -1.19 -12.72 7.91
C LEU A 293 -2.59 -13.27 8.22
N PRO A 294 -3.63 -12.41 8.16
CA PRO A 294 -4.99 -12.81 8.50
C PRO A 294 -5.59 -13.67 7.38
N SER A 295 -6.70 -14.35 7.66
CA SER A 295 -7.47 -15.01 6.61
C SER A 295 -8.11 -14.03 5.61
N ASN A 296 -8.39 -12.80 6.07
CA ASN A 296 -9.11 -11.76 5.36
C ASN A 296 -8.13 -10.79 4.66
N MET A 297 -7.43 -11.32 3.66
CA MET A 297 -6.52 -10.56 2.79
C MET A 297 -7.25 -10.07 1.52
N ASN A 298 -6.82 -8.93 0.96
CA ASN A 298 -7.33 -8.44 -0.33
C ASN A 298 -6.24 -7.73 -1.15
N PHE A 299 -6.07 -8.11 -2.42
CA PHE A 299 -5.06 -7.56 -3.35
C PHE A 299 -5.68 -6.98 -4.64
N LEU A 300 -6.98 -6.65 -4.64
CA LEU A 300 -7.74 -6.28 -5.84
C LEU A 300 -7.11 -5.12 -6.61
N ASN A 301 -6.84 -5.33 -7.90
CA ASN A 301 -6.16 -4.39 -8.80
C ASN A 301 -4.78 -3.89 -8.34
N ALA A 302 -4.14 -4.57 -7.38
CA ALA A 302 -2.81 -4.20 -6.92
C ALA A 302 -1.75 -4.48 -8.00
N LYS A 303 -0.89 -3.49 -8.26
CA LYS A 303 0.26 -3.62 -9.17
C LYS A 303 1.50 -3.94 -8.33
N LEU A 304 1.78 -5.24 -8.24
CA LEU A 304 2.81 -5.82 -7.37
C LEU A 304 3.79 -6.66 -8.19
N GLU A 305 5.08 -6.57 -7.85
CA GLU A 305 6.06 -7.58 -8.23
C GLU A 305 6.37 -8.44 -7.00
N VAL A 306 6.64 -9.73 -7.19
CA VAL A 306 6.71 -10.72 -6.10
C VAL A 306 8.11 -11.31 -5.98
N GLU A 307 8.68 -11.28 -4.77
CA GLU A 307 10.08 -11.69 -4.54
C GLU A 307 10.26 -13.21 -4.54
N ASN A 308 9.33 -13.96 -3.93
CA ASN A 308 9.47 -15.40 -3.73
C ASN A 308 8.16 -16.17 -3.93
N ARG A 309 8.29 -17.50 -4.00
CA ARG A 309 7.20 -18.45 -4.21
C ARG A 309 6.11 -18.37 -3.15
N GLU A 310 6.47 -18.26 -1.87
CA GLU A 310 5.48 -18.25 -0.78
C GLU A 310 4.60 -16.99 -0.83
N THR A 311 5.19 -15.84 -1.16
CA THR A 311 4.43 -14.60 -1.37
C THR A 311 3.45 -14.73 -2.54
N ALA A 312 3.83 -15.41 -3.63
CA ALA A 312 2.93 -15.68 -4.75
C ALA A 312 1.76 -16.59 -4.33
N ARG A 313 2.03 -17.62 -3.50
CA ARG A 313 1.02 -18.52 -2.93
C ARG A 313 0.03 -17.80 -2.01
N ILE A 314 0.51 -16.94 -1.12
CA ILE A 314 -0.30 -16.11 -0.22
C ILE A 314 -1.28 -15.23 -1.02
N ILE A 315 -0.79 -14.56 -2.07
CA ILE A 315 -1.63 -13.70 -2.92
C ILE A 315 -2.63 -14.52 -3.74
N LYS A 316 -2.21 -15.66 -4.30
CA LYS A 316 -3.08 -16.60 -5.02
C LYS A 316 -4.25 -17.07 -4.14
N ASP A 317 -3.97 -17.58 -2.94
CA ASP A 317 -4.99 -18.09 -2.01
C ASP A 317 -5.98 -16.99 -1.59
N SER A 318 -5.50 -15.75 -1.42
CA SER A 318 -6.37 -14.58 -1.23
C SER A 318 -7.36 -14.37 -2.38
N PHE A 319 -6.93 -14.53 -3.64
CA PHE A 319 -7.84 -14.43 -4.80
C PHE A 319 -8.74 -15.65 -4.99
N ASP A 320 -8.24 -16.87 -4.74
CA ASP A 320 -9.04 -18.11 -4.79
C ASP A 320 -10.21 -18.06 -3.79
N ARG A 321 -9.98 -17.57 -2.57
CA ARG A 321 -11.03 -17.33 -1.54
C ARG A 321 -12.08 -16.30 -1.98
N GLN A 322 -11.67 -15.31 -2.77
CA GLN A 322 -12.57 -14.30 -3.37
C GLN A 322 -13.29 -14.81 -4.63
N ASN A 323 -13.07 -16.06 -5.06
CA ASN A 323 -13.50 -16.63 -6.34
C ASN A 323 -12.95 -15.89 -7.58
N ASN A 324 -11.90 -15.09 -7.43
CA ASN A 324 -11.25 -14.41 -8.54
C ASN A 324 -10.17 -15.30 -9.18
N PHE A 325 -10.63 -16.33 -9.88
CA PHE A 325 -9.76 -17.38 -10.43
C PHE A 325 -8.79 -16.87 -11.50
N ILE A 326 -9.11 -15.80 -12.23
CA ILE A 326 -8.24 -15.24 -13.27
C ILE A 326 -6.99 -14.62 -12.63
N GLU A 327 -7.17 -13.79 -11.60
CA GLU A 327 -6.06 -13.21 -10.85
C GLU A 327 -5.31 -14.28 -10.06
N ALA A 328 -6.00 -15.26 -9.45
CA ALA A 328 -5.35 -16.39 -8.79
C ALA A 328 -4.43 -17.18 -9.76
N ASN A 329 -4.88 -17.47 -10.98
CA ASN A 329 -4.07 -18.15 -12.01
C ASN A 329 -2.83 -17.34 -12.41
N ASN A 330 -2.93 -16.00 -12.50
CA ASN A 330 -1.77 -15.15 -12.77
C ASN A 330 -0.70 -15.29 -11.66
N TYR A 331 -1.09 -15.31 -10.39
CA TYR A 331 -0.16 -15.52 -9.29
C TYR A 331 0.33 -16.98 -9.18
N TYR A 332 -0.47 -17.96 -9.60
CA TYR A 332 -0.01 -19.35 -9.74
C TYR A 332 1.09 -19.49 -10.80
N ALA A 333 0.97 -18.82 -11.95
CA ALA A 333 2.04 -18.79 -12.95
C ALA A 333 3.34 -18.14 -12.42
N ILE A 334 3.24 -17.18 -11.49
CA ILE A 334 4.39 -16.60 -10.78
C ILE A 334 4.96 -17.60 -9.75
N GLU A 335 4.10 -18.32 -9.01
CA GLU A 335 4.51 -19.39 -8.08
C GLU A 335 5.33 -20.47 -8.81
N MET A 336 4.86 -20.94 -9.97
CA MET A 336 5.56 -21.97 -10.75
C MET A 336 6.90 -21.48 -11.30
N LYS A 337 7.01 -20.23 -11.76
CA LYS A 337 8.30 -19.65 -12.18
C LYS A 337 9.34 -19.62 -11.06
N HIS A 338 8.93 -19.28 -9.84
CA HIS A 338 9.81 -19.33 -8.69
C HIS A 338 10.18 -20.76 -8.30
N TYR A 339 9.24 -21.71 -8.34
CA TYR A 339 9.55 -23.13 -8.11
C TYR A 339 10.52 -23.71 -9.16
N ASP A 340 10.43 -23.29 -10.43
CA ASP A 340 11.41 -23.69 -11.46
C ASP A 340 12.83 -23.21 -11.12
N ASN A 341 12.97 -22.01 -10.57
CA ASN A 341 14.26 -21.48 -10.13
C ASN A 341 14.81 -22.19 -8.88
N GLU A 342 13.93 -22.68 -7.99
CA GLU A 342 14.28 -23.49 -6.82
C GLU A 342 14.77 -24.91 -7.21
N LEU A 343 14.26 -25.47 -8.31
CA LEU A 343 14.57 -26.84 -8.74
C LEU A 343 15.88 -26.94 -9.54
N ASN A 344 16.86 -27.66 -8.99
CA ASN A 344 18.15 -27.95 -9.63
C ASN A 344 18.22 -29.37 -10.21
N TRP A 345 18.89 -29.55 -11.35
CA TRP A 345 19.12 -30.84 -12.01
C TRP A 345 20.06 -31.78 -11.24
N LYS A 346 20.91 -31.26 -10.36
CA LYS A 346 21.82 -32.08 -9.54
C LYS A 346 21.11 -32.71 -8.34
N ASP A 347 20.29 -31.92 -7.65
CA ASP A 347 19.73 -32.29 -6.35
C ASP A 347 18.31 -32.87 -6.48
N ASN A 348 17.49 -32.29 -7.36
CA ASN A 348 16.06 -32.57 -7.48
C ASN A 348 15.65 -33.08 -8.88
N LEU A 349 16.47 -33.93 -9.50
CA LEU A 349 16.32 -34.37 -10.89
C LEU A 349 14.92 -34.93 -11.24
N LYS A 350 14.33 -35.76 -10.37
CA LYS A 350 12.98 -36.34 -10.59
C LYS A 350 11.89 -35.28 -10.58
N GLU A 351 11.93 -34.37 -9.60
CA GLU A 351 10.97 -33.26 -9.51
C GLU A 351 11.13 -32.31 -10.70
N LYS A 352 12.36 -31.97 -11.09
CA LYS A 352 12.64 -31.13 -12.26
C LYS A 352 12.08 -31.73 -13.55
N LEU A 353 12.23 -33.04 -13.76
CA LEU A 353 11.66 -33.74 -14.91
C LEU A 353 10.14 -33.70 -14.93
N ILE A 354 9.49 -34.06 -13.81
CA ILE A 354 8.03 -34.04 -13.70
C ILE A 354 7.50 -32.60 -13.90
N PHE A 355 8.13 -31.63 -13.24
CA PHE A 355 7.80 -30.21 -13.36
C PHE A 355 7.92 -29.72 -14.81
N LYS A 356 9.01 -30.03 -15.51
CA LYS A 356 9.19 -29.65 -16.93
C LYS A 356 8.24 -30.38 -17.88
N PHE A 357 7.81 -31.59 -17.57
CA PHE A 357 6.76 -32.27 -18.32
C PHE A 357 5.39 -31.59 -18.17
N HIS A 358 5.05 -31.12 -16.97
CA HIS A 358 3.86 -30.27 -16.74
C HIS A 358 3.97 -28.89 -17.41
N ASP A 359 5.16 -28.30 -17.46
CA ASP A 359 5.44 -27.04 -18.16
C ASP A 359 5.24 -27.21 -19.68
N TRP A 360 5.89 -28.21 -20.30
CA TRP A 360 5.82 -28.45 -21.75
C TRP A 360 4.45 -28.93 -22.24
N SER A 361 3.70 -29.65 -21.40
CA SER A 361 2.40 -30.20 -21.80
C SER A 361 1.27 -29.18 -21.85
N SER A 362 1.32 -28.15 -20.99
CA SER A 362 0.18 -27.25 -20.78
C SER A 362 0.52 -25.94 -20.06
N GLU A 363 1.80 -25.56 -19.94
CA GLU A 363 2.26 -24.42 -19.12
C GLU A 363 1.71 -24.52 -17.68
N HIS A 364 1.90 -25.66 -17.01
CA HIS A 364 1.30 -25.97 -15.69
C HIS A 364 -0.23 -25.80 -15.69
N SER A 365 -0.88 -26.44 -16.67
CA SER A 365 -2.32 -26.35 -16.91
C SER A 365 -2.83 -24.93 -17.23
N GLN A 366 -1.99 -23.94 -17.52
CA GLN A 366 -2.49 -22.61 -17.90
C GLN A 366 -2.91 -22.52 -19.38
N ASN A 367 -2.29 -23.30 -20.27
CA ASN A 367 -2.46 -23.22 -21.71
C ASN A 367 -3.19 -24.44 -22.29
N TRP A 368 -4.52 -24.33 -22.40
CA TRP A 368 -5.37 -25.37 -22.99
C TRP A 368 -5.11 -25.60 -24.49
N VAL A 369 -4.67 -24.57 -25.20
CA VAL A 369 -4.37 -24.63 -26.64
C VAL A 369 -3.15 -25.51 -26.88
N LEU A 370 -2.11 -25.37 -26.06
CA LEU A 370 -0.91 -26.23 -26.09
C LEU A 370 -1.26 -27.71 -25.82
N ALA A 371 -2.07 -27.98 -24.79
CA ALA A 371 -2.52 -29.33 -24.47
C ALA A 371 -3.29 -29.98 -25.64
N LEU A 372 -4.23 -29.25 -26.26
CA LEU A 372 -5.00 -29.71 -27.42
C LEU A 372 -4.10 -30.04 -28.62
N PHE A 373 -3.08 -29.21 -28.88
CA PHE A 373 -2.11 -29.43 -29.95
C PHE A 373 -1.24 -30.66 -29.73
N LEU A 374 -0.80 -30.90 -28.50
CA LEU A 374 -0.05 -32.12 -28.19
C LEU A 374 -0.92 -33.36 -28.33
N ILE A 375 -2.21 -33.31 -27.95
CA ILE A 375 -3.15 -34.42 -28.23
C ILE A 375 -3.17 -34.72 -29.74
N LEU A 376 -3.37 -33.69 -30.57
CA LEU A 376 -3.39 -33.84 -32.03
C LEU A 376 -2.06 -34.36 -32.59
N LEU A 377 -0.92 -33.87 -32.10
CA LEU A 377 0.40 -34.31 -32.55
C LEU A 377 0.67 -35.77 -32.18
N PHE A 378 0.39 -36.17 -30.94
CA PHE A 378 0.58 -37.56 -30.49
C PHE A 378 -0.44 -38.52 -31.13
N SER A 379 -1.68 -38.11 -31.39
CA SER A 379 -2.67 -38.95 -32.08
C SER A 379 -2.32 -39.16 -33.56
N MET A 380 -1.87 -38.12 -34.25
CA MET A 380 -1.41 -38.23 -35.64
C MET A 380 -0.13 -39.08 -35.72
N GLY A 381 0.82 -38.88 -34.79
CA GLY A 381 2.02 -39.69 -34.68
C GLY A 381 1.73 -41.18 -34.41
N HIS A 382 0.73 -41.48 -33.57
CA HIS A 382 0.25 -42.84 -33.36
C HIS A 382 -0.24 -43.47 -34.67
N GLY A 383 -1.17 -42.83 -35.37
CA GLY A 383 -1.74 -43.37 -36.61
C GLY A 383 -0.70 -43.58 -37.72
N VAL A 384 0.35 -42.73 -37.79
CA VAL A 384 1.50 -42.96 -38.69
C VAL A 384 2.30 -44.21 -38.30
N ILE A 385 2.56 -44.43 -37.00
CA ILE A 385 3.26 -45.63 -36.52
C ILE A 385 2.41 -46.90 -36.74
N GLU A 386 1.10 -46.82 -36.49
CA GLU A 386 0.13 -47.90 -36.71
C GLU A 386 0.09 -48.32 -38.18
N TYR A 387 0.02 -47.35 -39.09
CA TYR A 387 0.07 -47.55 -40.53
C TYR A 387 1.39 -48.17 -41.02
N LEU A 388 2.54 -47.68 -40.54
CA LEU A 388 3.86 -48.11 -41.00
C LEU A 388 4.32 -49.45 -40.41
N PHE A 389 3.98 -49.75 -39.15
CA PHE A 389 4.59 -50.85 -38.39
C PHE A 389 3.60 -51.87 -37.80
N LEU A 390 2.32 -51.52 -37.61
CA LEU A 390 1.35 -52.32 -36.84
C LEU A 390 0.10 -52.70 -37.65
N ASP A 391 0.32 -53.18 -38.88
CA ASP A 391 -0.69 -53.79 -39.76
C ASP A 391 -1.73 -52.83 -40.43
N GLY A 392 -1.60 -51.51 -40.23
CA GLY A 392 -2.54 -50.51 -40.78
C GLY A 392 -2.64 -50.43 -42.31
N ASN A 393 -1.74 -51.07 -43.07
CA ASN A 393 -1.86 -51.21 -44.53
C ASN A 393 -3.12 -52.00 -44.98
N LYS A 394 -3.79 -52.73 -44.09
CA LYS A 394 -5.03 -53.48 -44.37
C LYS A 394 -6.31 -52.72 -44.01
N LEU A 395 -6.22 -51.68 -43.18
CA LEU A 395 -7.38 -51.03 -42.54
C LEU A 395 -7.84 -49.74 -43.23
N VAL A 396 -7.03 -49.16 -44.11
CA VAL A 396 -7.31 -47.86 -44.74
C VAL A 396 -7.49 -48.03 -46.25
N ASP A 397 -8.68 -47.69 -46.75
CA ASP A 397 -8.91 -47.53 -48.19
C ASP A 397 -8.02 -46.40 -48.73
N LYS A 398 -7.11 -46.71 -49.65
CA LYS A 398 -6.12 -45.77 -50.18
C LYS A 398 -6.78 -44.68 -51.02
N SER A 399 -7.18 -43.60 -50.36
CA SER A 399 -7.83 -42.47 -51.00
C SER A 399 -6.82 -41.55 -51.71
N LEU A 400 -6.92 -41.48 -53.03
CA LEU A 400 -6.16 -40.52 -53.84
C LEU A 400 -6.38 -39.06 -53.38
N SER A 401 -7.57 -38.73 -52.88
CA SER A 401 -7.88 -37.39 -52.39
C SER A 401 -7.18 -37.07 -51.07
N ALA A 402 -6.86 -38.06 -50.23
CA ALA A 402 -6.06 -37.84 -49.02
C ALA A 402 -4.65 -37.35 -49.35
N ASN A 403 -3.98 -37.94 -50.35
CA ASN A 403 -2.66 -37.48 -50.81
C ASN A 403 -2.71 -36.06 -51.39
N ILE A 404 -3.72 -35.77 -52.23
CA ILE A 404 -3.87 -34.44 -52.84
C ILE A 404 -4.11 -33.38 -51.76
N LEU A 405 -4.97 -33.67 -50.77
CA LEU A 405 -5.22 -32.78 -49.63
C LEU A 405 -3.99 -32.67 -48.71
N GLY A 406 -3.25 -33.75 -48.48
CA GLY A 406 -2.01 -33.75 -47.71
C GLY A 406 -0.95 -32.84 -48.32
N ILE A 407 -0.70 -32.97 -49.63
CA ILE A 407 0.19 -32.11 -50.41
C ILE A 407 -0.30 -30.65 -50.37
N LEU A 408 -1.62 -30.41 -50.51
CA LEU A 408 -2.20 -29.07 -50.43
C LEU A 408 -1.97 -28.44 -49.05
N PHE A 409 -2.17 -29.16 -47.96
CA PHE A 409 -1.91 -28.65 -46.61
C PHE A 409 -0.43 -28.37 -46.36
N ILE A 410 0.47 -29.23 -46.83
CA ILE A 410 1.92 -28.99 -46.77
C ILE A 410 2.25 -27.71 -47.56
N PHE A 411 1.79 -27.60 -48.81
CA PHE A 411 2.05 -26.43 -49.67
C PHE A 411 1.44 -25.12 -49.13
N LEU A 412 0.27 -25.19 -48.49
CA LEU A 412 -0.32 -24.04 -47.82
C LEU A 412 0.45 -23.65 -46.55
N SER A 413 1.04 -24.61 -45.83
CA SER A 413 1.79 -24.33 -44.60
C SER A 413 3.17 -23.72 -44.83
N THR A 414 3.87 -24.06 -45.92
CA THR A 414 5.27 -23.66 -46.12
C THR A 414 5.50 -22.14 -46.28
N PRO A 415 4.66 -21.35 -47.00
CA PRO A 415 4.83 -19.90 -47.07
C PRO A 415 4.67 -19.23 -45.70
N PHE A 416 3.71 -19.67 -44.88
CA PHE A 416 3.52 -19.13 -43.54
C PHE A 416 4.66 -19.49 -42.59
N ILE A 417 5.27 -20.67 -42.73
CA ILE A 417 6.46 -21.03 -41.95
C ILE A 417 7.63 -20.13 -42.34
N ILE A 418 7.87 -19.91 -43.64
CA ILE A 418 8.94 -19.05 -44.14
C ILE A 418 8.76 -17.59 -43.70
N ASP A 419 7.55 -17.02 -43.84
CA ASP A 419 7.19 -15.66 -43.38
C ASP A 419 7.48 -15.49 -41.87
N ASN A 420 7.01 -16.42 -41.04
CA ASN A 420 7.23 -16.36 -39.59
C ASN A 420 8.70 -16.53 -39.17
N ILE A 421 9.50 -17.31 -39.92
CA ILE A 421 10.97 -17.42 -39.71
C ILE A 421 11.65 -16.09 -40.04
N LEU A 422 11.36 -15.52 -41.20
CA LEU A 422 12.01 -14.30 -41.68
C LEU A 422 11.70 -13.08 -40.80
N GLU A 423 10.48 -12.97 -40.30
CA GLU A 423 10.07 -11.85 -39.44
C GLU A 423 10.29 -12.10 -37.93
N ASN A 424 10.86 -13.24 -37.55
CA ASN A 424 11.07 -13.66 -36.14
C ASN A 424 9.81 -13.48 -35.26
N ARG A 425 8.64 -13.81 -35.82
CA ARG A 425 7.35 -13.63 -35.15
C ARG A 425 7.16 -14.69 -34.06
N GLY A 426 6.58 -14.33 -32.92
CA GLY A 426 6.48 -15.23 -31.77
C GLY A 426 5.70 -16.53 -32.01
N PHE A 427 6.03 -17.57 -31.20
CA PHE A 427 5.56 -18.96 -31.28
C PHE A 427 4.07 -19.17 -31.64
N LYS A 428 3.18 -18.27 -31.18
CA LYS A 428 1.73 -18.33 -31.45
C LYS A 428 1.35 -18.29 -32.94
N LYS A 429 2.16 -17.71 -33.83
CA LYS A 429 1.90 -17.74 -35.29
C LYS A 429 2.38 -19.03 -35.96
N TYR A 430 3.53 -19.58 -35.51
CA TYR A 430 4.00 -20.90 -35.96
C TYR A 430 2.98 -22.01 -35.70
N PHE A 431 2.30 -21.94 -34.55
CA PHE A 431 1.36 -22.94 -34.07
C PHE A 431 0.29 -23.35 -35.10
N SER A 432 -0.36 -22.38 -35.75
CA SER A 432 -1.38 -22.65 -36.78
C SER A 432 -0.78 -23.33 -38.01
N SER A 433 0.36 -22.83 -38.50
CA SER A 433 1.07 -23.40 -39.65
C SER A 433 1.56 -24.83 -39.37
N PHE A 434 2.00 -25.09 -38.14
CA PHE A 434 2.46 -26.42 -37.71
C PHE A 434 1.31 -27.43 -37.62
N ILE A 435 0.11 -27.02 -37.20
CA ILE A 435 -1.09 -27.88 -37.25
C ILE A 435 -1.39 -28.31 -38.68
N PHE A 436 -1.44 -27.38 -39.63
CA PHE A 436 -1.66 -27.71 -41.04
C PHE A 436 -0.56 -28.61 -41.60
N LEU A 437 0.71 -28.35 -41.27
CA LEU A 437 1.83 -29.20 -41.66
C LEU A 437 1.70 -30.63 -41.10
N THR A 438 1.31 -30.78 -39.83
CA THR A 438 1.14 -32.07 -39.15
C THR A 438 0.01 -32.88 -39.79
N ILE A 439 -1.14 -32.25 -40.03
CA ILE A 439 -2.27 -32.87 -40.75
C ILE A 439 -1.87 -33.23 -42.18
N GLY A 440 -1.15 -32.35 -42.88
CA GLY A 440 -0.69 -32.57 -44.25
C GLY A 440 0.24 -33.78 -44.38
N PHE A 441 1.23 -33.89 -43.49
CA PHE A 441 2.11 -35.07 -43.44
C PHE A 441 1.35 -36.35 -43.05
N TYR A 442 0.43 -36.29 -42.09
CA TYR A 442 -0.39 -37.45 -41.73
C TYR A 442 -1.14 -37.98 -42.96
N LEU A 443 -1.94 -37.14 -43.62
CA LEU A 443 -2.76 -37.51 -44.77
C LEU A 443 -1.92 -38.06 -45.93
N TYR A 444 -0.75 -37.46 -46.18
CA TYR A 444 0.18 -37.89 -47.24
C TYR A 444 0.84 -39.25 -46.95
N ILE A 445 1.07 -39.60 -45.68
CA ILE A 445 1.70 -40.87 -45.31
C ILE A 445 0.64 -41.98 -45.21
N THR A 446 -0.46 -41.74 -44.49
CA THR A 446 -1.43 -42.78 -44.12
C THR A 446 -2.53 -42.99 -45.16
N ASN A 447 -2.82 -41.98 -46.00
CA ASN A 447 -4.00 -41.92 -46.89
C ASN A 447 -5.36 -41.91 -46.15
N ASP A 448 -5.36 -41.79 -44.81
CA ASP A 448 -6.54 -41.83 -43.96
C ASP A 448 -7.26 -40.47 -43.93
N LEU A 449 -8.17 -40.27 -44.89
CA LEU A 449 -8.95 -39.04 -45.03
C LEU A 449 -9.91 -38.78 -43.84
N LEU A 450 -10.38 -39.86 -43.19
CA LEU A 450 -11.37 -39.79 -42.11
C LEU A 450 -10.70 -39.59 -40.74
N LEU A 451 -9.38 -39.68 -40.67
CA LEU A 451 -8.56 -39.60 -39.45
C LEU A 451 -8.89 -40.74 -38.45
N GLU A 452 -9.33 -41.90 -38.93
CA GLU A 452 -9.72 -43.04 -38.09
C GLU A 452 -8.58 -43.56 -37.21
N LEU A 453 -7.35 -43.67 -37.74
CA LEU A 453 -6.21 -44.16 -36.95
C LEU A 453 -5.83 -43.16 -35.85
N ALA A 454 -5.88 -41.85 -36.15
CA ALA A 454 -5.69 -40.81 -35.15
C ALA A 454 -6.83 -40.77 -34.12
N ALA A 455 -8.09 -40.95 -34.54
CA ALA A 455 -9.25 -40.96 -33.65
C ALA A 455 -9.24 -42.13 -32.66
N LYS A 456 -8.79 -43.33 -33.10
CA LYS A 456 -8.57 -44.50 -32.22
C LYS A 456 -7.60 -44.20 -31.08
N ALA A 457 -6.56 -43.41 -31.35
CA ALA A 457 -5.58 -43.00 -30.36
C ALA A 457 -6.14 -41.99 -29.34
N ILE A 458 -7.00 -41.06 -29.79
CA ILE A 458 -7.64 -40.05 -28.92
C ILE A 458 -8.56 -40.71 -27.88
N ASN A 459 -9.24 -41.81 -28.23
CA ASN A 459 -10.04 -42.57 -27.26
C ASN A 459 -9.13 -43.48 -26.40
N PRO A 460 -8.92 -43.20 -25.10
CA PRO A 460 -8.09 -44.06 -24.27
C PRO A 460 -8.76 -45.42 -24.00
N PHE A 461 -10.09 -45.48 -24.07
CA PHE A 461 -10.89 -46.67 -23.74
C PHE A 461 -11.14 -47.61 -24.92
N SER A 462 -10.75 -47.28 -26.16
CA SER A 462 -10.99 -48.17 -27.33
C SER A 462 -10.38 -49.57 -27.16
N ILE A 463 -9.26 -49.68 -26.43
CA ILE A 463 -8.64 -50.97 -26.05
C ILE A 463 -9.59 -51.90 -25.28
N MET A 464 -10.48 -51.34 -24.44
CA MET A 464 -11.26 -52.13 -23.48
C MET A 464 -12.49 -52.79 -24.11
N CYS A 465 -12.80 -52.51 -25.37
CA CYS A 465 -14.00 -52.98 -26.04
C CYS A 465 -13.81 -54.28 -26.84
N ASP A 466 -12.66 -54.42 -27.52
CA ASP A 466 -12.55 -55.37 -28.64
C ASP A 466 -11.75 -56.65 -28.30
N GLY A 467 -11.14 -56.74 -27.12
CA GLY A 467 -10.45 -57.95 -26.64
C GLY A 467 -9.08 -58.23 -27.27
N ASP A 468 -8.58 -57.31 -28.09
CA ASP A 468 -7.29 -57.40 -28.77
C ASP A 468 -6.08 -57.33 -27.83
N SER A 469 -4.95 -57.92 -28.26
CA SER A 469 -3.70 -57.92 -27.51
C SER A 469 -2.99 -56.56 -27.60
N ILE A 470 -2.93 -55.84 -26.48
CA ILE A 470 -2.31 -54.51 -26.38
C ILE A 470 -0.79 -54.59 -26.67
N ASN A 471 -0.32 -53.81 -27.65
CA ASN A 471 1.12 -53.58 -27.83
C ASN A 471 1.63 -52.55 -26.81
N GLY A 472 2.81 -52.78 -26.22
CA GLY A 472 3.43 -51.85 -25.27
C GLY A 472 3.62 -50.42 -25.84
N ILE A 473 3.80 -50.27 -27.15
CA ILE A 473 3.86 -48.95 -27.81
C ILE A 473 2.51 -48.23 -27.73
N GLU A 474 1.42 -48.92 -28.07
CA GLU A 474 0.05 -48.39 -28.03
C GLU A 474 -0.35 -47.95 -26.61
N LEU A 475 0.00 -48.78 -25.60
CA LEU A 475 -0.22 -48.48 -24.19
C LEU A 475 0.47 -47.17 -23.77
N ILE A 476 1.71 -46.93 -24.20
CA ILE A 476 2.45 -45.69 -23.91
C ILE A 476 1.74 -44.47 -24.52
N PHE A 477 1.31 -44.55 -25.79
CA PHE A 477 0.58 -43.47 -26.44
C PHE A 477 -0.73 -43.13 -25.71
N LYS A 478 -1.50 -44.14 -25.29
CA LYS A 478 -2.75 -43.93 -24.55
C LYS A 478 -2.55 -43.36 -23.16
N ILE A 479 -1.47 -43.71 -22.46
CA ILE A 479 -1.09 -43.07 -21.19
C ILE A 479 -0.78 -41.58 -21.42
N ILE A 480 0.01 -41.25 -22.45
CA ILE A 480 0.35 -39.86 -22.81
C ILE A 480 -0.91 -39.07 -23.17
N ILE A 481 -1.76 -39.59 -24.06
CA ILE A 481 -2.99 -38.93 -24.50
C ILE A 481 -3.97 -38.77 -23.33
N SER A 482 -4.15 -39.77 -22.46
CA SER A 482 -4.98 -39.66 -21.25
C SER A 482 -4.52 -38.54 -20.32
N TYR A 483 -3.20 -38.43 -20.11
CA TYR A 483 -2.61 -37.34 -19.32
C TYR A 483 -2.85 -35.98 -19.99
N LEU A 484 -2.67 -35.86 -21.30
CA LEU A 484 -2.90 -34.61 -22.03
C LEU A 484 -4.38 -34.20 -22.03
N ILE A 485 -5.32 -35.14 -22.12
CA ILE A 485 -6.76 -34.90 -21.96
C ILE A 485 -7.07 -34.37 -20.56
N TYR A 486 -6.47 -34.97 -19.52
CA TYR A 486 -6.58 -34.48 -18.14
C TYR A 486 -6.03 -33.04 -18.00
N GLN A 487 -4.86 -32.75 -18.59
CA GLN A 487 -4.30 -31.39 -18.63
C GLN A 487 -5.23 -30.41 -19.36
N LEU A 488 -5.79 -30.79 -20.51
CA LEU A 488 -6.74 -29.99 -21.29
C LEU A 488 -7.98 -29.62 -20.45
N ILE A 489 -8.58 -30.59 -19.77
CA ILE A 489 -9.77 -30.38 -18.92
C ILE A 489 -9.46 -29.40 -17.79
N ILE A 490 -8.32 -29.55 -17.10
CA ILE A 490 -7.91 -28.62 -16.03
C ILE A 490 -7.67 -27.22 -16.62
N SER A 491 -7.01 -27.13 -17.76
CA SER A 491 -6.67 -25.84 -18.39
C SER A 491 -7.91 -25.08 -18.84
N ILE A 492 -8.90 -25.76 -19.42
CA ILE A 492 -10.19 -25.16 -19.76
C ILE A 492 -10.89 -24.70 -18.48
N ARG A 493 -10.95 -25.55 -17.44
CA ARG A 493 -11.58 -25.21 -16.16
C ARG A 493 -10.94 -24.00 -15.48
N GLN A 494 -9.61 -23.88 -15.50
CA GLN A 494 -8.90 -22.74 -14.92
C GLN A 494 -9.18 -21.45 -15.70
N ASN A 495 -9.18 -21.48 -17.03
CA ASN A 495 -9.39 -20.30 -17.88
C ASN A 495 -10.86 -19.83 -17.98
N THR A 496 -11.84 -20.73 -17.84
CA THR A 496 -13.27 -20.42 -18.07
C THR A 496 -14.07 -20.15 -16.80
N ARG A 497 -13.54 -20.47 -15.62
CA ARG A 497 -14.26 -20.32 -14.35
C ARG A 497 -14.35 -18.85 -13.93
N ARG A 498 -15.39 -18.18 -14.41
CA ARG A 498 -15.96 -16.96 -13.80
C ARG A 498 -17.19 -17.36 -13.00
N LYS A 499 -17.35 -16.81 -11.80
CA LYS A 499 -18.57 -16.88 -10.98
C LYS A 499 -18.88 -15.50 -10.44
#